data_AF-A0A7K3L301-F1
#
_entry.id   AF-A0A7K3L301-F1
#
_cell.length_a   1.000
_cell.length_b   1.000
_cell.length_c   1.000
_cell.angle_alpha   90.00
_cell.angle_beta   90.00
_cell.angle_gamma   90.00
#
_symmetry.space_group_name_H-M   'P 1'
#
loop_
_entity.id
_entity.type
_entity.pdbx_description
1 polymer ?
#
loop_
_entity_poly.entity_id
_entity_poly.type
_entity_poly.pdbx_seq_one_letter_code
_entity_poly.pdbx_strand_id
1 'polypeptide(L)'
;MKSKGNNAAARSGLARGAAVGRGAGASDNAKKERKPVTMRLDLDVIDYFKAEADRTGIPYQNLINLYLQECVAEGKTLRFA
;
A
#
# COMPACT_ATOMS: atom_id res chain seq x y z
N MET A 1 63.60 2.11 -23.97
CA MET A 1 62.99 3.14 -23.09
C MET A 1 61.48 2.94 -23.03
N LYS A 2 60.91 2.67 -21.85
CA LYS A 2 59.46 2.75 -21.63
C LYS A 2 59.23 3.83 -20.57
N SER A 3 58.65 4.94 -21.00
CA SER A 3 58.38 6.12 -20.18
C SER A 3 57.30 5.80 -19.15
N LYS A 4 57.61 6.06 -17.87
CA LYS A 4 56.62 6.18 -16.79
C LYS A 4 56.24 7.67 -16.71
N GLY A 5 54.97 7.97 -16.95
CA GLY A 5 54.38 9.28 -16.68
C GLY A 5 53.28 9.12 -15.64
N ASN A 6 53.53 9.67 -14.45
CA ASN A 6 52.60 9.79 -13.32
C ASN A 6 51.74 11.07 -13.44
N ASN A 7 50.79 11.19 -12.51
CA ASN A 7 49.98 12.36 -12.10
C ASN A 7 48.63 12.55 -12.80
N ALA A 8 47.56 13.00 -12.14
CA ALA A 8 47.29 13.24 -10.73
C ALA A 8 45.78 13.47 -10.59
N ALA A 9 45.31 13.25 -9.37
CA ALA A 9 44.06 13.69 -8.75
C ALA A 9 43.17 14.73 -9.49
N ALA A 10 41.86 14.44 -9.52
CA ALA A 10 40.85 15.46 -9.28
C ALA A 10 39.68 14.84 -8.50
N ARG A 11 39.56 15.26 -7.25
CA ARG A 11 38.38 15.11 -6.39
C ARG A 11 37.38 16.20 -6.79
N SER A 12 36.08 15.90 -6.83
CA SER A 12 34.97 16.76 -6.36
C SER A 12 33.66 16.38 -7.06
N GLY A 13 32.56 16.34 -6.32
CA GLY A 13 31.22 16.21 -6.91
C GLY A 13 30.25 15.31 -6.16
N LEU A 14 30.12 15.48 -4.85
CA LEU A 14 28.95 15.03 -4.10
C LEU A 14 27.75 15.94 -4.45
N ALA A 15 26.69 15.38 -5.03
CA ALA A 15 25.31 15.79 -4.76
C ALA A 15 24.35 14.70 -5.23
N ARG A 16 24.04 13.80 -4.29
CA ARG A 16 22.97 12.82 -4.39
C ARG A 16 21.61 13.53 -4.28
N GLY A 17 20.66 13.09 -5.10
CA GLY A 17 19.26 12.95 -4.68
C GLY A 17 18.31 14.10 -5.03
N ALA A 18 17.69 13.99 -6.21
CA ALA A 18 16.34 14.50 -6.39
C ALA A 18 15.38 13.60 -5.58
N ALA A 19 14.78 14.15 -4.53
CA ALA A 19 13.66 13.52 -3.83
C ALA A 19 12.46 14.48 -3.87
N VAL A 20 11.77 14.49 -5.01
CA VAL A 20 10.35 14.87 -5.04
C VAL A 20 9.58 13.68 -4.47
N GLY A 21 9.22 13.79 -3.20
CA GLY A 21 8.53 12.76 -2.44
C GLY A 21 7.19 13.28 -1.94
N ARG A 22 6.18 13.18 -2.81
CA ARG A 22 4.75 12.96 -2.54
C ARG A 22 4.22 13.47 -1.19
N GLY A 23 3.35 14.48 -1.27
CA GLY A 23 2.35 14.73 -0.23
C GLY A 23 1.53 13.46 -0.02
N ALA A 24 1.81 12.77 1.09
CA ALA A 24 0.95 11.73 1.60
C ALA A 24 -0.19 12.44 2.33
N GLY A 25 -1.31 12.64 1.63
CA GLY A 25 -2.60 12.74 2.29
C GLY A 25 -2.86 11.42 3.00
N ALA A 26 -2.33 11.26 4.22
CA ALA A 26 -2.82 10.25 5.12
C ALA A 26 -4.17 10.75 5.58
N SER A 27 -5.24 10.20 5.01
CA SER A 27 -6.57 10.27 5.60
C SER A 27 -6.44 9.76 7.03
N ASP A 28 -6.40 10.67 7.99
CA ASP A 28 -6.50 10.36 9.41
C ASP A 28 -7.93 9.86 9.61
N ASN A 29 -8.13 8.57 9.33
CA ASN A 29 -9.34 7.85 9.65
C ASN A 29 -9.42 7.83 11.16
N ALA A 30 -9.97 8.91 11.72
CA ALA A 30 -10.15 9.19 13.13
C ALA A 30 -10.27 7.88 13.90
N LYS A 31 -9.18 7.54 14.59
CA LYS A 31 -8.82 6.30 15.29
C LYS A 31 -10.03 5.44 15.72
N LYS A 32 -10.68 4.75 14.77
CA LYS A 32 -11.61 3.67 15.13
C LYS A 32 -10.76 2.52 15.63
N GLU A 33 -11.02 2.10 16.86
CA GLU A 33 -10.37 0.95 17.46
C GLU A 33 -10.64 -0.29 16.60
N ARG A 34 -9.59 -0.81 15.96
CA ARG A 34 -9.66 -2.04 15.18
C ARG A 34 -9.26 -3.19 16.08
N LYS A 35 -10.15 -4.16 16.24
CA LYS A 35 -9.84 -5.41 16.92
C LYS A 35 -9.28 -6.40 15.89
N PRO A 36 -8.08 -6.97 16.10
CA PRO A 36 -7.58 -8.03 15.24
C PRO A 36 -8.47 -9.27 15.38
N VAL A 37 -8.90 -9.83 14.26
CA VAL A 37 -9.71 -11.04 14.24
C VAL A 37 -9.13 -12.02 13.21
N THR A 38 -9.21 -13.31 13.52
CA THR A 38 -8.95 -14.38 12.55
C THR A 38 -10.29 -14.83 12.01
N MET A 39 -10.52 -14.66 10.70
CA MET A 39 -11.74 -15.10 10.03
C MET A 39 -11.40 -16.04 8.86
N ARG A 40 -12.26 -17.03 8.63
CA ARG A 40 -12.19 -17.87 7.44
C ARG A 40 -13.01 -17.21 6.35
N LEU A 41 -12.45 -17.16 5.14
CA LEU A 41 -13.09 -16.64 3.94
C LEU A 41 -12.96 -17.70 2.86
N ASP A 42 -13.99 -17.83 2.05
CA ASP A 42 -13.95 -18.68 0.87
C ASP A 42 -12.95 -18.11 -0.15
N LEU A 43 -12.34 -19.00 -0.95
CA LEU A 43 -11.27 -18.63 -1.88
C LEU A 43 -11.76 -17.64 -2.95
N ASP A 44 -12.98 -17.82 -3.44
CA ASP A 44 -13.63 -16.96 -4.41
C ASP A 44 -13.85 -15.54 -3.88
N VAL A 45 -14.24 -15.39 -2.61
CA VAL A 45 -14.35 -14.10 -1.93
C VAL A 45 -12.99 -13.41 -1.88
N ILE A 46 -11.93 -14.14 -1.52
CA ILE A 46 -10.57 -13.59 -1.47
C ILE A 46 -10.13 -13.12 -2.86
N ASP A 47 -10.35 -13.93 -3.88
CA ASP A 47 -9.91 -13.63 -5.24
C ASP A 47 -10.69 -12.45 -5.86
N TYR A 48 -11.98 -12.32 -5.56
CA TYR A 48 -12.76 -11.13 -5.90
C TYR A 48 -12.12 -9.86 -5.34
N PHE A 49 -11.82 -9.82 -4.03
CA PHE A 49 -11.26 -8.61 -3.42
C PHE A 49 -9.80 -8.34 -3.83
N LYS A 50 -9.03 -9.36 -4.24
CA LYS A 50 -7.71 -9.14 -4.86
C LYS A 50 -7.83 -8.44 -6.21
N ALA A 51 -8.76 -8.87 -7.06
CA ALA A 51 -9.00 -8.21 -8.35
C ALA A 51 -9.45 -6.74 -8.14
N GLU A 52 -10.29 -6.48 -7.14
CA GLU A 52 -10.68 -5.11 -6.78
C GLU A 52 -9.51 -4.29 -6.21
N ALA A 53 -8.57 -4.92 -5.51
CA ALA A 53 -7.35 -4.27 -5.04
C ALA A 53 -6.46 -3.82 -6.21
N ASP A 54 -6.33 -4.66 -7.24
CA ASP A 54 -5.57 -4.33 -8.45
C ASP A 54 -6.20 -3.14 -9.21
N ARG A 55 -7.54 -3.06 -9.21
CA ARG A 55 -8.28 -1.98 -9.88
C ARG A 55 -8.25 -0.65 -9.14
N THR A 56 -8.35 -0.70 -7.81
CA THR A 56 -8.51 0.51 -6.96
C THR A 56 -7.20 1.01 -6.35
N GLY A 57 -6.18 0.14 -6.28
CA GLY A 57 -4.95 0.39 -5.52
C GLY A 57 -5.13 0.29 -4.00
N ILE A 58 -6.30 -0.13 -3.52
CA ILE A 58 -6.59 -0.30 -2.10
C ILE A 58 -6.35 -1.77 -1.71
N PRO A 59 -5.63 -2.07 -0.62
CA PRO A 59 -5.40 -3.46 -0.21
C PRO A 59 -6.70 -4.24 -0.02
N TYR A 60 -6.73 -5.50 -0.46
CA TYR A 60 -7.95 -6.32 -0.44
C TYR A 60 -8.54 -6.48 0.97
N GLN A 61 -7.72 -6.52 2.04
CA GLN A 61 -8.23 -6.55 3.41
C GLN A 61 -8.94 -5.25 3.82
N ASN A 62 -8.45 -4.10 3.33
CA ASN A 62 -9.12 -2.83 3.56
C ASN A 62 -10.45 -2.79 2.81
N LEU A 63 -10.49 -3.30 1.58
CA LEU A 63 -11.74 -3.39 0.80
C LEU A 63 -12.78 -4.29 1.49
N ILE A 64 -12.37 -5.45 2.00
CA ILE A 64 -13.26 -6.33 2.79
C ILE A 64 -13.85 -5.54 3.97
N ASN A 65 -13.02 -4.84 4.74
CA ASN A 65 -13.49 -4.06 5.87
C ASN A 65 -14.42 -2.91 5.44
N LEU A 66 -14.10 -2.20 4.34
CA LEU A 66 -14.95 -1.13 3.80
C LEU A 66 -16.32 -1.66 3.38
N TYR A 67 -16.35 -2.81 2.73
CA TYR A 67 -17.59 -3.45 2.31
C TYR A 67 -18.44 -3.90 3.51
N LEU A 68 -17.81 -4.45 4.56
CA LEU A 68 -18.51 -4.76 5.81
C LEU A 68 -19.04 -3.50 6.51
N GLN A 69 -18.32 -2.37 6.44
CA GLN A 69 -18.78 -1.09 6.98
C GLN A 69 -20.00 -0.57 6.22
N GLU A 70 -20.02 -0.72 4.89
CA GLU A 70 -21.17 -0.39 4.06
C GLU A 70 -22.38 -1.26 4.42
N CYS A 71 -22.19 -2.57 4.65
CA CYS A 71 -23.26 -3.44 5.16
C CYS A 71 -23.86 -2.95 6.48
N VAL A 72 -23.02 -2.47 7.41
CA VAL A 72 -23.48 -1.89 8.68
C VAL A 72 -24.22 -0.57 8.45
N ALA A 73 -23.70 0.30 7.58
CA ALA A 73 -24.31 1.60 7.29
C ALA A 73 -25.68 1.48 6.62
N GLU A 74 -25.84 0.51 5.73
CA GLU A 74 -27.11 0.23 5.03
C GLU A 74 -28.06 -0.68 5.83
N GLY A 75 -27.61 -1.25 6.95
CA GLY A 75 -28.42 -2.21 7.71
C GLY A 75 -28.71 -3.50 6.93
N LYS A 76 -27.78 -3.94 6.07
CA LYS A 76 -27.93 -5.17 5.27
C LYS A 76 -28.08 -6.36 6.21
N THR A 77 -29.15 -7.12 6.02
CA THR A 77 -29.39 -8.39 6.72
C THR A 77 -29.12 -9.55 5.79
N LEU A 78 -28.47 -10.59 6.31
CA LEU A 78 -28.30 -11.83 5.56
C LEU A 78 -29.67 -12.47 5.37
N ARG A 79 -29.99 -12.81 4.12
CA ARG A 79 -31.11 -13.68 3.82
C ARG A 79 -30.62 -15.11 4.02
N PHE A 80 -31.04 -15.73 5.12
CA PHE A 80 -30.93 -17.17 5.28
C PHE A 80 -31.95 -17.81 4.35
N ALA A 81 -31.47 -18.59 3.38
CA ALA A 81 -32.29 -19.38 2.47
C ALA A 81 -32.19 -20.86 2.86
#